data_AF-A0A4V4LSF0-F1
#
_entry.id   AF-A0A4V4LSF0-F1
#
_cell.length_a   1.000
_cell.length_b   1.000
_cell.length_c   1.000
_cell.angle_alpha   90.00
_cell.angle_beta   90.00
_cell.angle_gamma   90.00
#
_symmetry.space_group_name_H-M   'P 1'
#
loop_
_entity.id
_entity.type
_entity.pdbx_description
1 polymer ?
#
loop_
_entity_poly.entity_id
_entity_poly.type
_entity_poly.pdbx_seq_one_letter_code
_entity_poly.pdbx_strand_id
1 'polypeptide(L)'
;MSTSFIYTQLTNRPRVELSPLFVYDGLLNKAIANVASIHIRAVLYLLNDDLDSAIRTAKMGDSDDNLLLYTIGIALRRKLDMESMQVFKRLSIMRYPLLEKVYSKVTFDKVIQKVFDLEAVDNARARKVVEEIQLNELKLLYECAQSQSQAQTQIQP
;
A
#
# COMPACT_ATOMS: atom_id res chain seq x y z
N MET A 1 17.90 -0.72 12.97
CA MET A 1 17.05 -1.79 12.41
C MET A 1 16.94 -1.55 10.91
N SER A 2 17.18 -2.55 10.06
CA SER A 2 17.14 -2.36 8.60
C SER A 2 15.69 -2.34 8.09
N THR A 3 15.45 -1.67 6.96
CA THR A 3 14.14 -1.64 6.29
C THR A 3 13.68 -3.05 5.91
N SER A 4 14.59 -3.89 5.41
CA SER A 4 14.31 -5.29 5.10
C SER A 4 13.86 -6.09 6.32
N PHE A 5 14.45 -5.86 7.50
CA PHE A 5 14.04 -6.52 8.74
C PHE A 5 12.61 -6.10 9.14
N ILE A 6 12.29 -4.80 9.08
CA ILE A 6 10.94 -4.29 9.37
C ILE A 6 9.93 -4.90 8.40
N TYR A 7 10.24 -4.92 7.11
CA TYR A 7 9.39 -5.50 6.07
C TYR A 7 9.13 -7.00 6.29
N THR A 8 10.14 -7.80 6.61
CA THR A 8 9.98 -9.23 6.92
C THR A 8 9.09 -9.43 8.14
N GLN A 9 9.25 -8.62 9.19
CA GLN A 9 8.39 -8.68 10.38
C GLN A 9 6.93 -8.35 10.06
N LEU A 10 6.68 -7.37 9.20
CA LEU A 10 5.32 -6.96 8.82
C LEU A 10 4.65 -7.96 7.88
N THR A 11 5.38 -8.49 6.91
CA THR A 11 4.82 -9.41 5.89
C THR A 11 4.60 -10.84 6.38
N ASN A 12 5.23 -11.22 7.49
CA ASN A 12 5.03 -12.51 8.14
C ASN A 12 3.86 -12.51 9.15
N ARG A 13 3.18 -11.38 9.34
CA ARG A 13 2.01 -11.28 10.23
C ARG A 13 0.78 -11.96 9.62
N PRO A 14 -0.17 -12.43 10.45
CA PRO A 14 -1.51 -12.81 9.97
C PRO A 14 -2.11 -11.67 9.16
N ARG A 15 -2.81 -12.02 8.08
CA ARG A 15 -3.06 -11.16 6.91
C ARG A 15 -3.83 -9.87 7.24
N VAL A 16 -3.57 -8.91 6.36
CA VAL A 16 -4.02 -7.52 6.33
C VAL A 16 -5.55 -7.46 6.30
N GLU A 17 -6.12 -6.95 7.39
CA GLU A 17 -7.34 -6.13 7.47
C GLU A 17 -8.75 -6.73 7.26
N LEU A 18 -8.94 -8.04 7.22
CA LEU A 18 -10.31 -8.59 7.35
C LEU A 18 -10.47 -9.59 8.50
N SER A 19 -9.38 -9.84 9.22
CA SER A 19 -9.39 -10.52 10.51
C SER A 19 -9.32 -9.48 11.65
N PRO A 20 -10.19 -9.54 12.67
CA PRO A 20 -10.12 -8.69 13.86
C PRO A 20 -8.85 -8.91 14.72
N LEU A 21 -7.88 -9.68 14.23
CA LEU A 21 -6.63 -10.04 14.87
C LEU A 21 -5.42 -9.25 14.33
N PHE A 22 -5.62 -8.27 13.43
CA PHE A 22 -4.51 -7.40 13.02
C PHE A 22 -4.19 -6.42 14.15
N VAL A 23 -2.95 -6.51 14.67
CA VAL A 23 -2.49 -5.69 15.78
C VAL A 23 -1.47 -4.69 15.25
N TYR A 24 -1.89 -3.43 15.17
CA TYR A 24 -0.98 -2.29 15.05
C TYR A 24 0.20 -2.46 16.03
N ASP A 25 1.43 -2.33 15.53
CA ASP A 25 2.61 -2.42 16.37
C ASP A 25 3.27 -1.03 16.53
N GLY A 26 3.10 -0.46 17.72
CA GLY A 26 3.68 0.83 18.09
C GLY A 26 5.21 0.83 18.19
N LEU A 27 5.85 -0.33 18.39
CA LEU A 27 7.31 -0.45 18.40
C LEU A 27 7.87 -0.39 16.97
N LEU A 28 7.22 -1.06 16.03
CA LEU A 28 7.60 -0.95 14.61
C LEU A 28 7.34 0.46 14.05
N ASN A 29 6.30 1.15 14.50
CA ASN A 29 6.00 2.51 14.08
C ASN A 29 7.19 3.47 14.28
N LYS A 30 7.83 3.43 15.45
CA LYS A 30 9.04 4.22 15.74
C LYS A 30 10.22 3.86 14.84
N ALA A 31 10.39 2.57 14.53
CA ALA A 31 11.44 2.13 13.61
C ALA A 31 11.18 2.62 12.18
N ILE A 32 9.92 2.62 11.74
CA ILE A 32 9.49 3.12 10.42
C ILE A 32 9.74 4.62 10.30
N ALA A 33 9.47 5.42 11.34
CA ALA A 33 9.69 6.87 11.33
C ALA A 33 11.14 7.25 10.95
N ASN A 34 12.12 6.44 11.37
CA ASN A 34 13.55 6.63 11.11
C ASN A 34 14.01 6.18 9.72
N VAL A 35 13.12 5.64 8.88
CA VAL A 35 13.46 5.26 7.50
C VAL A 35 13.60 6.52 6.64
N ALA A 36 14.77 6.68 6.01
CA ALA A 36 15.12 7.89 5.24
C ALA A 36 14.27 8.07 3.96
N SER A 37 14.08 7.00 3.19
CA SER A 37 13.28 7.04 1.96
C SER A 37 11.80 7.24 2.30
N ILE A 38 11.21 8.31 1.76
CA ILE A 38 9.78 8.60 1.89
C ILE A 38 8.92 7.47 1.30
N HIS A 39 9.33 6.88 0.18
CA HIS A 39 8.64 5.78 -0.49
C HIS A 39 8.61 4.54 0.40
N ILE A 40 9.78 4.10 0.86
CA ILE A 40 9.88 2.91 1.71
C ILE A 40 9.11 3.14 3.01
N ARG A 41 9.25 4.33 3.62
CA ARG A 41 8.57 4.67 4.87
C ARG A 41 7.05 4.67 4.73
N ALA A 42 6.50 5.28 3.68
CA ALA A 42 5.05 5.32 3.45
C ALA A 42 4.47 3.91 3.26
N VAL A 43 5.15 3.04 2.51
CA VAL A 43 4.73 1.64 2.31
C VAL A 43 4.83 0.83 3.61
N LEU A 44 5.85 1.05 4.43
CA LEU A 44 5.97 0.36 5.71
C LEU A 44 4.88 0.79 6.70
N TYR A 45 4.48 2.06 6.73
CA TYR A 45 3.31 2.49 7.52
C TYR A 45 2.03 1.80 7.04
N LEU A 46 1.84 1.68 5.73
CA LEU A 46 0.71 0.97 5.13
C LEU A 46 0.71 -0.52 5.54
N LEU A 47 1.87 -1.18 5.49
CA LEU A 47 2.04 -2.57 5.96
C LEU A 47 1.83 -2.73 7.48
N ASN A 48 2.09 -1.69 8.27
CA ASN A 48 1.84 -1.66 9.72
C ASN A 48 0.42 -1.18 10.06
N ASP A 49 -0.43 -0.99 9.05
CA ASP A 49 -1.80 -0.50 9.19
C ASP A 49 -1.94 0.88 9.85
N ASP A 50 -0.88 1.69 9.78
CA ASP A 50 -0.94 3.11 10.14
C ASP A 50 -1.26 3.92 8.88
N LEU A 51 -2.53 3.86 8.48
CA LEU A 51 -3.03 4.46 7.24
C LEU A 51 -2.83 5.99 7.23
N ASP A 52 -2.98 6.65 8.39
CA ASP A 52 -2.80 8.10 8.50
C ASP A 52 -1.34 8.52 8.36
N SER A 53 -0.40 7.80 8.99
CA SER A 53 1.02 8.06 8.80
C SER A 53 1.47 7.72 7.37
N ALA A 54 0.90 6.70 6.74
CA ALA A 54 1.15 6.39 5.34
C ALA A 54 0.75 7.57 4.43
N ILE A 55 -0.47 8.10 4.59
CA ILE A 55 -0.96 9.26 3.82
C ILE A 55 -0.11 10.50 4.08
N ARG A 56 0.17 10.83 5.36
CA ARG A 56 1.00 11.99 5.71
C ARG A 56 2.39 11.90 5.10
N THR A 57 3.04 10.74 5.20
CA THR A 57 4.39 10.53 4.65
C THR A 57 4.38 10.64 3.12
N ALA A 58 3.39 10.02 2.45
CA ALA A 58 3.30 10.08 1.00
C ALA A 58 3.07 11.51 0.47
N LYS A 59 2.30 12.33 1.19
CA LYS A 59 2.07 13.75 0.86
C LYS A 59 3.32 14.65 1.03
N MET A 60 4.39 14.15 1.65
CA MET A 60 5.66 14.89 1.74
C MET A 60 6.50 14.79 0.45
N GLY A 61 6.20 13.83 -0.42
CA GLY A 61 6.87 13.72 -1.72
C GLY A 61 6.24 14.61 -2.79
N ASP A 62 6.83 14.57 -3.98
CA ASP A 62 6.37 15.36 -5.12
C ASP A 62 4.96 14.92 -5.56
N SER A 63 4.15 15.90 -5.98
CA SER A 63 2.75 15.66 -6.42
C SER A 63 2.62 14.78 -7.66
N ASP A 64 3.71 14.61 -8.40
CA ASP A 64 3.79 13.82 -9.63
C ASP A 64 4.39 12.43 -9.39
N ASP A 65 4.69 12.09 -8.12
CA ASP A 65 5.15 10.77 -7.76
C ASP A 65 3.98 9.76 -7.75
N ASN A 66 3.87 9.02 -8.84
CA ASN A 66 2.81 8.04 -9.02
C ASN A 66 2.87 6.89 -8.00
N LEU A 67 4.04 6.56 -7.45
CA LEU A 67 4.16 5.51 -6.43
C LEU A 67 3.57 5.98 -5.09
N LEU A 68 3.87 7.22 -4.71
CA LEU A 68 3.29 7.84 -3.51
C LEU A 68 1.78 8.09 -3.67
N LEU A 69 1.35 8.51 -4.87
CA LEU A 69 -0.08 8.65 -5.18
C LEU A 69 -0.81 7.30 -5.08
N TYR A 70 -0.21 6.22 -5.58
CA TYR A 70 -0.77 4.87 -5.45
C TYR A 70 -0.83 4.41 -3.99
N THR A 71 0.19 4.74 -3.19
CA THR A 71 0.21 4.47 -1.74
C THR A 71 -0.95 5.18 -1.02
N ILE A 72 -1.23 6.44 -1.37
CA ILE A 72 -2.39 7.19 -0.86
C ILE A 72 -3.69 6.51 -1.25
N GLY A 73 -3.83 6.08 -2.51
CA GLY A 73 -5.01 5.38 -3.01
C GLY A 73 -5.34 4.12 -2.20
N ILE A 74 -4.33 3.29 -1.90
CA ILE A 74 -4.52 2.09 -1.07
C ILE A 74 -4.93 2.47 0.35
N ALA A 75 -4.25 3.43 0.97
CA ALA A 75 -4.56 3.85 2.33
C ALA A 75 -6.01 4.35 2.46
N LEU A 76 -6.47 5.18 1.50
CA LEU A 76 -7.85 5.66 1.45
C LEU A 76 -8.85 4.51 1.25
N ARG A 77 -8.55 3.55 0.38
CA ARG A 77 -9.43 2.38 0.16
C ARG A 77 -9.61 1.58 1.44
N ARG A 78 -8.52 1.30 2.16
CA ARG A 78 -8.51 0.57 3.43
C ARG A 78 -9.25 1.30 4.55
N LYS A 79 -9.30 2.64 4.49
CA LYS A 79 -10.17 3.48 5.34
C LYS A 79 -11.64 3.52 4.91
N LEU A 80 -12.00 2.85 3.82
CA LEU A 80 -13.30 2.95 3.15
C LEU A 80 -13.64 4.39 2.71
N ASP A 81 -12.61 5.18 2.38
CA ASP A 81 -12.76 6.55 1.91
C ASP A 81 -12.98 6.58 0.38
N MET A 82 -14.04 7.24 -0.05
CA MET A 82 -14.44 7.36 -1.45
C MET A 82 -13.46 8.21 -2.29
N GLU A 83 -12.62 9.03 -1.67
CA GLU A 83 -11.54 9.75 -2.38
C GLU A 83 -10.55 8.77 -3.07
N SER A 84 -10.44 7.53 -2.57
CA SER A 84 -9.64 6.48 -3.19
C SER A 84 -10.02 6.25 -4.66
N MET A 85 -11.30 6.33 -5.01
CA MET A 85 -11.77 6.15 -6.39
C MET A 85 -11.21 7.23 -7.32
N GLN A 86 -11.10 8.47 -6.86
CA GLN A 86 -10.56 9.57 -7.67
C GLN A 86 -9.07 9.37 -7.93
N VAL A 87 -8.32 8.96 -6.90
CA VAL A 87 -6.88 8.66 -6.98
C VAL A 87 -6.63 7.53 -7.97
N PHE A 88 -7.34 6.42 -7.81
CA PHE A 88 -7.17 5.27 -8.68
C PHE A 88 -7.62 5.56 -10.12
N LYS A 89 -8.69 6.36 -10.32
CA LYS A 89 -9.12 6.80 -11.66
C LYS A 89 -8.01 7.61 -12.34
N ARG A 90 -7.36 8.53 -11.62
CA ARG A 90 -6.20 9.28 -12.13
C ARG A 90 -5.07 8.34 -12.54
N LEU A 91 -4.71 7.38 -11.70
CA LEU A 91 -3.68 6.37 -11.98
C LEU A 91 -4.02 5.50 -13.19
N SER A 92 -5.31 5.16 -13.38
CA SER A 92 -5.77 4.43 -14.55
C SER A 92 -5.65 5.25 -15.84
N ILE A 93 -5.99 6.54 -15.81
CA ILE A 93 -5.83 7.44 -16.98
C ILE A 93 -4.35 7.54 -17.39
N MET A 94 -3.45 7.60 -16.40
CA MET A 94 -2.01 7.63 -16.60
C MET A 94 -1.41 6.26 -16.98
N ARG A 95 -2.22 5.21 -17.06
CA ARG A 95 -1.78 3.82 -17.32
C ARG A 95 -0.64 3.39 -16.40
N TYR A 96 -0.80 3.68 -15.10
CA TYR A 96 0.25 3.39 -14.14
C TYR A 96 0.53 1.87 -14.09
N PRO A 97 1.77 1.40 -14.38
CA PRO A 97 2.03 -0.02 -14.61
C PRO A 97 1.71 -0.93 -13.42
N LEU A 98 1.84 -0.43 -12.19
CA LEU A 98 1.55 -1.21 -10.99
C LEU A 98 0.06 -1.55 -10.89
N LEU A 99 -0.81 -0.64 -11.35
CA LEU A 99 -2.25 -0.87 -11.40
C LEU A 99 -2.59 -2.05 -12.33
N GLU A 100 -1.96 -2.10 -13.50
CA GLU A 100 -2.14 -3.21 -14.44
C GLU A 100 -1.55 -4.52 -13.89
N LYS A 101 -0.38 -4.48 -13.24
CA LYS A 101 0.28 -5.65 -12.66
C LYS A 101 -0.57 -6.30 -11.55
N VAL A 102 -1.18 -5.49 -10.68
CA VAL A 102 -2.01 -5.98 -9.57
C VAL A 102 -3.37 -6.46 -10.05
N TYR A 103 -3.98 -5.79 -11.03
CA TYR A 103 -5.38 -6.01 -11.42
C TYR A 103 -5.59 -6.67 -12.79
N SER A 104 -4.55 -7.31 -13.34
CA SER A 104 -4.38 -7.80 -14.72
C SER A 104 -5.47 -8.66 -15.38
N LYS A 105 -6.67 -8.86 -14.78
CA LYS A 105 -7.74 -9.71 -15.34
C LYS A 105 -9.17 -9.21 -15.13
N VAL A 106 -9.38 -8.00 -14.61
CA VAL A 106 -10.71 -7.45 -14.34
C VAL A 106 -10.71 -5.96 -14.66
N THR A 107 -11.75 -5.46 -15.34
CA THR A 107 -11.89 -4.01 -15.62
C THR A 107 -11.83 -3.24 -14.30
N PHE A 108 -10.98 -2.21 -14.25
CA PHE A 108 -10.69 -1.36 -13.09
C PHE A 108 -11.90 -1.03 -12.20
N ASP A 109 -13.02 -0.60 -12.78
CA ASP A 109 -14.26 -0.28 -12.04
C ASP A 109 -14.84 -1.49 -11.30
N LYS A 110 -14.78 -2.67 -11.91
CA LYS A 110 -15.25 -3.93 -11.31
C LYS A 110 -14.31 -4.43 -10.23
N VAL A 111 -13.04 -4.06 -10.22
CA VAL A 111 -12.10 -4.46 -9.16
C VAL A 111 -12.32 -3.64 -7.93
N ILE A 112 -12.32 -2.31 -8.06
CA ILE A 112 -12.49 -1.43 -6.90
C ILE A 112 -13.86 -1.68 -6.29
N GLN A 113 -14.92 -1.70 -7.11
CA GLN A 113 -16.26 -2.03 -6.64
C GLN A 113 -16.28 -3.41 -5.98
N LYS A 114 -15.62 -4.42 -6.53
CA LYS A 114 -15.58 -5.76 -5.95
C LYS A 114 -14.69 -5.88 -4.71
N VAL A 115 -13.64 -5.08 -4.55
CA VAL A 115 -12.87 -5.02 -3.31
C VAL A 115 -13.72 -4.37 -2.23
N PHE A 116 -14.36 -3.23 -2.51
CA PHE A 116 -15.33 -2.60 -1.60
C PHE A 116 -16.49 -3.55 -1.25
N ASP A 117 -17.09 -4.20 -2.24
CA ASP A 117 -18.19 -5.15 -2.04
C ASP A 117 -17.72 -6.38 -1.24
N LEU A 118 -16.50 -6.89 -1.49
CA LEU A 118 -15.97 -8.06 -0.76
C LEU A 118 -15.47 -7.72 0.65
N GLU A 119 -15.03 -6.48 0.89
CA GLU A 119 -14.76 -5.93 2.23
C GLU A 119 -16.08 -5.74 2.99
N ALA A 120 -17.17 -5.40 2.29
CA ALA A 120 -18.50 -5.23 2.86
C ALA A 120 -19.26 -6.55 3.11
N VAL A 121 -18.94 -7.64 2.39
CA VAL A 121 -19.63 -8.93 2.52
C VAL A 121 -18.94 -9.81 3.57
N ASP A 122 -19.68 -10.24 4.58
CA ASP A 122 -19.19 -11.17 5.62
C ASP A 122 -19.07 -12.61 5.09
N ASN A 123 -18.13 -12.83 4.18
CA ASN A 123 -17.83 -14.15 3.59
C ASN A 123 -16.34 -14.48 3.74
N ALA A 124 -16.04 -15.46 4.59
CA ALA A 124 -14.68 -15.87 4.93
C ALA A 124 -13.83 -16.31 3.71
N ARG A 125 -14.44 -16.91 2.68
CA ARG A 125 -13.70 -17.34 1.48
C ARG A 125 -13.33 -16.16 0.59
N ALA A 126 -14.28 -15.24 0.40
CA ALA A 126 -14.08 -14.03 -0.39
C ALA A 126 -13.03 -13.13 0.28
N ARG A 127 -13.15 -12.98 1.59
CA ARG A 127 -12.20 -12.32 2.48
C ARG A 127 -10.76 -12.79 2.26
N LYS A 128 -10.52 -14.10 2.33
CA LYS A 128 -9.19 -14.68 2.13
C LYS A 128 -8.57 -14.34 0.77
N VAL A 129 -9.39 -14.27 -0.29
CA VAL A 129 -8.93 -13.91 -1.64
C VAL A 129 -8.56 -12.42 -1.71
N VAL A 130 -9.37 -11.55 -1.09
CA VAL A 130 -9.06 -10.11 -1.02
C VAL A 130 -7.77 -9.86 -0.26
N GLU A 131 -7.60 -10.51 0.90
CA GLU A 131 -6.37 -10.41 1.70
C GLU A 131 -5.11 -10.84 0.93
N GLU A 132 -5.21 -11.86 0.06
CA GLU A 132 -4.09 -12.31 -0.78
C GLU A 132 -3.73 -11.27 -1.85
N ILE A 133 -4.75 -10.68 -2.48
CA ILE A 133 -4.57 -9.62 -3.47
C ILE A 133 -3.92 -8.41 -2.81
N GLN A 134 -4.45 -7.97 -1.66
CA GLN A 134 -3.94 -6.82 -0.91
C GLN A 134 -2.51 -7.06 -0.41
N LEU A 135 -2.21 -8.24 0.14
CA LEU A 135 -0.84 -8.55 0.56
C LEU A 135 0.11 -8.55 -0.63
N ASN A 136 -0.27 -9.14 -1.76
CA ASN A 136 0.55 -9.14 -2.96
C ASN A 136 0.76 -7.71 -3.50
N GLU A 137 -0.29 -6.88 -3.49
CA GLU A 137 -0.23 -5.46 -3.84
C GLU A 137 0.80 -4.70 -2.98
N LEU A 138 0.76 -4.89 -1.66
CA LEU A 138 1.70 -4.24 -0.73
C LEU A 138 3.15 -4.73 -0.92
N LYS A 139 3.35 -6.02 -1.22
CA LYS A 139 4.70 -6.56 -1.53
C LYS A 139 5.27 -5.94 -2.80
N LEU A 140 4.47 -5.88 -3.87
CA LEU A 140 4.87 -5.25 -5.13
C LEU A 140 5.15 -3.76 -4.96
N LEU A 141 4.35 -3.07 -4.15
CA LEU A 141 4.55 -1.66 -3.82
C LEU A 141 5.89 -1.43 -3.10
N TYR A 142 6.24 -2.32 -2.17
CA TYR A 142 7.52 -2.27 -1.46
C TYR A 142 8.71 -2.50 -2.40
N GLU A 143 8.62 -3.48 -3.31
CA GLU A 143 9.65 -3.72 -4.34
C GLU A 143 9.89 -2.47 -5.19
N CYS A 144 8.81 -1.82 -5.66
CA CYS A 144 8.91 -0.57 -6.41
C CYS A 144 9.56 0.56 -5.60
N ALA A 145 9.20 0.69 -4.31
CA ALA A 145 9.79 1.69 -3.42
C ALA A 145 11.29 1.46 -3.20
N GLN A 146 11.72 0.20 -3.10
CA GLN A 146 13.14 -0.14 -3.02
C GLN A 146 13.89 0.26 -4.30
N SER A 147 13.36 -0.06 -5.47
CA SER A 147 13.98 0.32 -6.75
C SER A 147 14.10 1.84 -6.91
N GLN A 148 13.07 2.61 -6.54
CA GLN A 148 13.13 4.08 -6.59
C GLN A 148 14.15 4.66 -5.59
N SER A 149 14.18 4.14 -4.35
CA SER A 149 15.15 4.60 -3.35
C SER A 149 16.59 4.35 -3.78
N GLN A 150 16.87 3.22 -4.43
CA GLN A 150 18.19 2.89 -4.96
C GLN A 150 18.59 3.82 -6.11
N ALA A 151 17.66 4.12 -7.02
CA ALA A 151 17.89 5.05 -8.13
C ALA A 151 18.23 6.46 -7.64
N GLN A 152 17.56 6.96 -6.60
CA GLN A 152 17.85 8.28 -6.02
C GLN A 152 19.21 8.36 -5.33
N THR A 153 19.68 7.25 -4.75
CA THR A 153 21.00 7.19 -4.07
C THR A 153 22.16 7.22 -5.06
N GLN A 154 21.94 6.78 -6.31
CA GLN A 154 22.96 6.77 -7.37
C GLN A 154 23.14 8.11 -8.10
N ILE A 155 22.26 9.09 -7.85
CA ILE A 155 22.25 10.40 -8.54
C ILE A 155 22.90 11.49 -7.66
N GLN A 156 23.18 11.23 -6.38
CA GLN A 156 23.92 12.15 -5.51
C GLN A 156 25.43 11.88 -5.61
N PRO A 157 26.26 12.83 -6.10
CA PRO A 157 27.72 12.70 -6.13
C PRO A 157 28.38 12.79 -4.75
#